data_AF-A0A8J4TUW8-F1
#
_entry.id   AF-A0A8J4TUW8-F1
#
_cell.length_a   1.000
_cell.length_b   1.000
_cell.length_c   1.000
_cell.angle_alpha   90.00
_cell.angle_beta   90.00
_cell.angle_gamma   90.00
#
_symmetry.space_group_name_H-M   'P 1'
#
loop_
_entity.id
_entity.type
_entity.pdbx_description
1 polymer ?
#
loop_
_entity_poly.entity_id
_entity_poly.type
_entity_poly.pdbx_seq_one_letter_code
_entity_poly.pdbx_strand_id
1 'polypeptide(L)'
;MRDCHGVVSLDKAVFPDVSHSNAEYRDILNDHEHHSVYDHGNDNHSVYDYDNDREHHSVHDYSNDNHSVYDHSTDNHSVYDHGNDNHSVYDYGNDREHHSVYDHVNDNHSVYNYSNDNEHHIVYDYSNDNHSVYDYGTDNHSVYDYSNDNHSVYDYGNDHEHHSVYDHGNDSHSVYNYSNDNHSVYDHGTDNHSVYDHGTDNHNVYDYSNDHEHHSVYDHGNDNHSVYDYGNDREHHSVHDYSNDNHSVYDHSTDNHSVYDHGNDNHSVYDYGNE
;
A
#
# COMPACT_ATOMS: atom_id res chain seq x y z
N MET A 1 37.80 42.43 25.19
CA MET A 1 37.32 43.50 24.28
C MET A 1 37.84 43.18 22.88
N ARG A 2 36.92 42.99 21.91
CA ARG A 2 37.07 43.18 20.44
C ARG A 2 38.13 42.37 19.64
N ASP A 3 37.66 41.36 18.90
CA ASP A 3 37.55 41.24 17.41
C ASP A 3 38.73 41.73 16.50
N CYS A 4 39.09 41.14 15.34
CA CYS A 4 38.24 40.73 14.19
C CYS A 4 39.07 40.16 12.95
N HIS A 5 38.45 39.35 12.06
CA HIS A 5 38.81 38.95 10.63
C HIS A 5 39.58 37.61 10.29
N GLY A 6 39.23 36.92 9.15
CA GLY A 6 39.66 35.54 8.69
C GLY A 6 40.75 35.45 7.57
N VAL A 7 40.85 34.48 6.61
CA VAL A 7 39.98 33.38 6.04
C VAL A 7 40.87 32.32 5.26
N VAL A 8 40.32 31.16 4.79
CA VAL A 8 40.57 30.32 3.53
C VAL A 8 40.65 28.76 3.74
N SER A 9 40.17 27.95 2.75
CA SER A 9 39.58 26.55 2.77
C SER A 9 40.47 25.28 2.56
N LEU A 10 39.91 24.08 2.83
CA LEU A 10 40.26 22.73 2.29
C LEU A 10 39.13 21.68 2.52
N ASP A 11 38.69 20.95 1.48
CA ASP A 11 37.39 20.24 1.45
C ASP A 11 37.36 18.76 1.93
N LYS A 12 36.34 18.45 2.73
CA LYS A 12 35.55 17.20 2.69
C LYS A 12 34.08 17.61 2.77
N ALA A 13 33.32 17.42 1.69
CA ALA A 13 31.87 17.58 1.71
C ALA A 13 31.22 16.26 2.13
N VAL A 14 30.26 16.34 3.04
CA VAL A 14 29.32 15.27 3.42
C VAL A 14 27.96 15.94 3.54
N PHE A 15 26.96 15.41 2.84
CA PHE A 15 25.57 15.83 2.85
C PHE A 15 24.70 14.55 2.87
N PRO A 16 24.07 14.19 3.99
CA PRO A 16 22.65 13.85 4.03
C PRO A 16 21.87 15.10 4.47
N ASP A 17 20.78 15.44 3.79
CA ASP A 17 20.20 16.79 3.83
C ASP A 17 18.80 16.81 4.45
N VAL A 18 18.74 16.44 5.75
CA VAL A 18 17.47 16.31 6.48
C VAL A 18 16.88 17.69 6.80
N SER A 19 15.82 18.08 6.08
CA SER A 19 15.25 19.43 6.14
C SER A 19 13.91 19.44 6.89
N HIS A 20 13.70 20.36 7.83
CA HIS A 20 12.57 20.30 8.77
C HIS A 20 11.99 21.68 9.11
N SER A 21 10.71 21.72 9.49
CA SER A 21 10.05 22.86 10.16
C SER A 21 9.35 22.43 11.46
N ASN A 22 9.21 23.33 12.44
CA ASN A 22 8.49 23.18 13.73
C ASN A 22 8.19 21.77 14.32
N ALA A 23 9.08 21.20 15.15
CA ALA A 23 8.69 20.12 16.06
C ALA A 23 9.25 20.29 17.47
N GLU A 24 8.69 19.54 18.44
CA GLU A 24 9.03 19.65 19.86
C GLU A 24 10.24 18.80 20.26
N TYR A 25 10.38 17.61 19.70
CA TYR A 25 11.51 16.71 19.96
C TYR A 25 12.10 16.19 18.64
N ARG A 26 13.43 16.17 18.56
CA ARG A 26 14.17 15.70 17.37
C ARG A 26 15.47 15.05 17.79
N ASP A 27 15.68 13.80 17.39
CA ASP A 27 16.95 13.10 17.48
C ASP A 27 17.31 12.49 16.12
N ILE A 28 18.58 12.62 15.73
CA ILE A 28 19.13 11.91 14.57
C ILE A 28 20.25 11.02 15.09
N LEU A 29 20.05 9.70 14.98
CA LEU A 29 21.08 8.70 15.27
C LEU A 29 21.85 8.40 13.99
N ASN A 30 23.17 8.40 14.10
CA ASN A 30 24.05 8.31 12.96
C ASN A 30 25.36 7.64 13.34
N ASP A 31 25.58 6.42 12.84
CA ASP A 31 26.86 5.74 12.91
C ASP A 31 27.39 5.32 11.53
N HIS A 32 28.05 4.17 11.42
CA HIS A 32 28.66 3.70 10.16
C HIS A 32 27.76 2.70 9.41
N GLU A 33 26.78 2.14 10.09
CA GLU A 33 25.88 1.09 9.60
C GLU A 33 24.42 1.60 9.60
N HIS A 34 24.07 2.51 10.53
CA HIS A 34 22.70 3.00 10.74
C HIS A 34 22.50 4.52 10.59
N HIS A 35 21.38 4.91 9.96
CA HIS A 35 20.71 6.21 10.10
C HIS A 35 19.32 6.00 10.70
N SER A 36 18.96 6.89 11.63
CA SER A 36 17.58 6.99 12.11
C SER A 36 17.23 8.44 12.36
N VAL A 37 16.12 8.91 11.79
CA VAL A 37 15.50 10.18 12.14
C VAL A 37 14.30 9.90 13.04
N TYR A 38 14.25 10.60 14.17
CA TYR A 38 13.11 10.62 15.08
C TYR A 38 12.60 12.06 15.17
N ASP A 39 11.41 12.32 14.61
CA ASP A 39 10.65 13.54 14.82
C ASP A 39 9.45 13.27 15.75
N HIS A 40 9.02 14.30 16.46
CA HIS A 40 7.79 14.27 17.25
C HIS A 40 7.26 15.72 17.39
N GLY A 41 6.13 15.98 16.74
CA GLY A 41 5.48 17.28 16.68
C GLY A 41 4.13 17.35 17.39
N ASN A 42 3.81 18.56 17.89
CA ASN A 42 2.47 18.98 18.33
C ASN A 42 1.95 20.19 17.54
N ASP A 43 2.72 20.64 16.54
CA ASP A 43 2.39 21.71 15.59
C ASP A 43 2.57 21.12 14.17
N ASN A 44 1.91 21.71 13.17
CA ASN A 44 2.11 21.28 11.78
C ASN A 44 3.59 21.32 11.33
N HIS A 45 4.06 20.25 10.68
CA HIS A 45 5.45 20.11 10.24
C HIS A 45 5.61 19.22 8.99
N SER A 46 6.86 18.94 8.63
CA SER A 46 7.22 17.95 7.61
C SER A 46 8.63 17.45 7.89
N VAL A 47 8.84 16.15 7.69
CA VAL A 47 10.14 15.49 7.69
C VAL A 47 10.55 15.26 6.24
N TYR A 48 11.78 15.65 5.90
CA TYR A 48 12.40 15.33 4.61
C TYR A 48 13.72 14.64 4.91
N ASP A 49 13.88 13.38 4.56
CA ASP A 49 15.14 12.64 4.67
C ASP A 49 15.62 12.13 3.31
N TYR A 50 16.92 11.81 3.25
CA TYR A 50 17.59 11.34 2.05
C TYR A 50 18.87 10.57 2.44
N ASP A 51 18.80 9.24 2.35
CA ASP A 51 19.94 8.33 2.53
C ASP A 51 20.38 7.68 1.20
N ASN A 52 21.65 7.30 1.14
CA ASN A 52 22.37 6.87 -0.07
C ASN A 52 23.65 6.04 0.24
N ASP A 53 24.05 5.89 1.52
CA ASP A 53 25.43 5.54 1.90
C ASP A 53 25.52 4.61 3.15
N ARG A 54 24.49 3.79 3.49
CA ARG A 54 24.43 3.02 4.76
C ARG A 54 23.90 1.60 4.62
N GLU A 55 23.97 0.77 5.68
CA GLU A 55 23.45 -0.61 5.64
C GLU A 55 21.97 -0.68 6.06
N HIS A 56 21.53 0.24 6.93
CA HIS A 56 20.13 0.37 7.34
C HIS A 56 19.75 1.84 7.60
N HIS A 57 18.58 2.24 7.12
CA HIS A 57 17.97 3.55 7.32
C HIS A 57 16.58 3.42 7.97
N SER A 58 16.09 4.48 8.61
CA SER A 58 14.79 4.51 9.27
C SER A 58 14.29 5.93 9.54
N VAL A 59 13.03 6.20 9.24
CA VAL A 59 12.33 7.43 9.65
C VAL A 59 11.22 7.06 10.62
N HIS A 60 11.13 7.80 11.73
CA HIS A 60 10.07 7.70 12.71
C HIS A 60 9.49 9.10 12.93
N ASP A 61 8.24 9.30 12.52
CA ASP A 61 7.48 10.53 12.82
C ASP A 61 6.29 10.22 13.74
N TYR A 62 5.94 11.18 14.59
CA TYR A 62 4.87 11.09 15.59
C TYR A 62 4.23 12.47 15.77
N SER A 63 3.07 12.68 15.13
CA SER A 63 2.39 13.97 15.13
C SER A 63 1.02 13.95 15.78
N ASN A 64 0.69 15.03 16.48
CA ASN A 64 -0.68 15.34 16.90
C ASN A 64 -1.43 16.30 15.96
N ASP A 65 -0.73 16.88 14.99
CA ASP A 65 -1.17 17.95 14.07
C ASP A 65 -0.84 17.54 12.61
N ASN A 66 -1.14 18.39 11.61
CA ASN A 66 -0.97 18.00 10.20
C ASN A 66 0.53 17.89 9.83
N HIS A 67 0.95 16.79 9.23
CA HIS A 67 2.36 16.52 8.94
C HIS A 67 2.55 15.85 7.59
N SER A 68 3.80 15.62 7.18
CA SER A 68 4.13 14.86 5.97
C SER A 68 5.54 14.31 6.08
N VAL A 69 5.70 13.03 5.83
CA VAL A 69 7.00 12.38 5.73
C VAL A 69 7.37 12.23 4.26
N TYR A 70 8.58 12.65 3.92
CA TYR A 70 9.21 12.43 2.63
C TYR A 70 10.53 11.71 2.89
N ASP A 71 10.58 10.42 2.59
CA ASP A 71 11.81 9.64 2.65
C ASP A 71 12.27 9.24 1.24
N HIS A 72 13.56 8.98 1.12
CA HIS A 72 14.18 8.46 -0.09
C HIS A 72 15.46 7.74 0.32
N SER A 73 15.51 6.44 0.03
CA SER A 73 16.68 5.59 0.26
C SER A 73 17.22 4.96 -1.03
N THR A 74 18.41 4.37 -0.92
CA THR A 74 18.94 3.38 -1.89
C THR A 74 19.52 2.15 -1.19
N ASP A 75 19.25 2.02 0.09
CA ASP A 75 19.72 1.00 1.02
C ASP A 75 18.61 0.70 2.04
N ASN A 76 18.56 -0.52 2.55
CA ASN A 76 17.45 -1.07 3.32
C ASN A 76 16.83 -0.08 4.34
N HIS A 77 15.59 0.36 4.14
CA HIS A 77 14.95 1.39 4.95
C HIS A 77 13.57 1.01 5.50
N SER A 78 13.05 1.84 6.39
CA SER A 78 11.68 1.73 6.89
C SER A 78 11.16 3.08 7.37
N VAL A 79 9.99 3.47 6.87
CA VAL A 79 9.24 4.62 7.39
C VAL A 79 8.18 4.12 8.37
N TYR A 80 8.13 4.77 9.53
CA TYR A 80 7.08 4.59 10.54
C TYR A 80 6.46 5.95 10.81
N ASP A 81 5.22 6.15 10.36
CA ASP A 81 4.46 7.37 10.62
C ASP A 81 3.30 7.11 11.58
N HIS A 82 2.94 8.11 12.38
CA HIS A 82 1.83 8.05 13.31
C HIS A 82 1.25 9.45 13.58
N GLY A 83 0.18 9.76 12.86
CA GLY A 83 -0.67 10.94 13.02
C GLY A 83 -1.90 10.81 13.93
N ASN A 84 -2.44 11.95 14.33
CA ASN A 84 -3.80 12.11 14.86
C ASN A 84 -4.65 13.14 14.08
N ASP A 85 -4.07 13.75 13.05
CA ASP A 85 -4.64 14.75 12.14
C ASP A 85 -3.99 14.52 10.76
N ASN A 86 -4.54 15.14 9.72
CA ASN A 86 -4.30 14.84 8.31
C ASN A 86 -2.82 14.84 7.92
N HIS A 87 -2.38 13.82 7.18
CA HIS A 87 -0.98 13.70 6.75
C HIS A 87 -0.80 12.97 5.41
N SER A 88 0.46 12.81 5.01
CA SER A 88 0.83 12.01 3.84
C SER A 88 2.24 11.47 3.97
N VAL A 89 2.41 10.18 3.70
CA VAL A 89 3.72 9.54 3.56
C VAL A 89 4.08 9.49 2.08
N TYR A 90 5.29 9.91 1.75
CA TYR A 90 5.89 9.76 0.43
C TYR A 90 7.23 9.03 0.62
N ASP A 91 7.27 7.76 0.24
CA ASP A 91 8.48 6.94 0.37
C ASP A 91 8.99 6.49 -1.01
N TYR A 92 10.31 6.41 -1.14
CA TYR A 92 11.01 6.06 -2.38
C TYR A 92 12.21 5.16 -2.08
N GLY A 93 12.01 3.87 -2.29
CA GLY A 93 13.02 2.83 -2.26
C GLY A 93 13.70 2.60 -3.60
N ASN A 94 14.99 2.26 -3.54
CA ASN A 94 15.74 1.68 -4.66
C ASN A 94 16.87 0.82 -4.09
N ASP A 95 16.44 -0.15 -3.31
CA ASP A 95 17.24 -0.88 -2.33
C ASP A 95 17.70 -2.24 -2.87
N ARG A 96 18.54 -2.92 -2.09
CA ARG A 96 19.02 -4.26 -2.44
C ARG A 96 18.29 -5.39 -1.75
N GLU A 97 17.63 -5.15 -0.62
CA GLU A 97 17.03 -6.23 0.17
C GLU A 97 15.63 -5.84 0.68
N HIS A 98 15.52 -4.88 1.61
CA HIS A 98 14.27 -4.69 2.37
C HIS A 98 13.85 -3.23 2.58
N HIS A 99 12.58 -2.98 2.28
CA HIS A 99 11.88 -1.70 2.42
C HIS A 99 10.52 -1.93 3.10
N SER A 100 10.07 -1.00 3.94
CA SER A 100 8.72 -1.07 4.48
C SER A 100 8.17 0.25 5.00
N VAL A 101 6.92 0.53 4.65
CA VAL A 101 6.14 1.64 5.21
C VAL A 101 5.16 1.10 6.24
N TYR A 102 5.11 1.74 7.41
CA TYR A 102 4.09 1.53 8.44
C TYR A 102 3.41 2.86 8.73
N ASP A 103 2.16 3.00 8.33
CA ASP A 103 1.31 4.14 8.65
C ASP A 103 0.21 3.70 9.63
N HIS A 104 -0.19 4.60 10.55
CA HIS A 104 -1.24 4.34 11.52
C HIS A 104 -1.87 5.65 12.02
N VAL A 105 -3.12 5.90 11.64
CA VAL A 105 -3.77 7.21 11.82
C VAL A 105 -5.25 7.18 12.23
N ASN A 106 -5.70 8.35 12.70
CA ASN A 106 -7.06 8.60 13.22
C ASN A 106 -7.88 9.62 12.41
N ASP A 107 -7.31 10.22 11.36
CA ASP A 107 -7.92 11.24 10.49
C ASP A 107 -7.54 10.92 9.01
N ASN A 108 -7.77 11.81 8.06
CA ASN A 108 -7.66 11.51 6.63
C ASN A 108 -6.20 11.55 6.16
N HIS A 109 -5.76 10.57 5.36
CA HIS A 109 -4.37 10.53 4.90
C HIS A 109 -4.15 9.89 3.53
N SER A 110 -2.89 9.79 3.10
CA SER A 110 -2.50 9.07 1.90
C SER A 110 -1.07 8.55 1.99
N VAL A 111 -0.88 7.28 1.66
CA VAL A 111 0.44 6.65 1.51
C VAL A 111 0.79 6.60 0.02
N TYR A 112 1.96 7.12 -0.34
CA TYR A 112 2.54 7.00 -1.67
C TYR A 112 3.88 6.29 -1.54
N ASN A 113 3.88 5.01 -1.88
CA ASN A 113 5.07 4.17 -1.86
C ASN A 113 5.57 3.90 -3.28
N TYR A 114 6.88 3.99 -3.49
CA TYR A 114 7.54 3.53 -4.69
C TYR A 114 8.75 2.68 -4.32
N SER A 115 8.76 1.44 -4.76
CA SER A 115 9.83 0.47 -4.57
C SER A 115 10.51 0.12 -5.88
N ASN A 116 11.82 -0.10 -5.83
CA ASN A 116 12.59 -0.78 -6.88
C ASN A 116 13.60 -1.74 -6.24
N ASP A 117 13.11 -2.59 -5.34
CA ASP A 117 13.94 -3.29 -4.36
C ASP A 117 14.09 -4.78 -4.68
N ASN A 118 15.32 -5.31 -4.64
CA ASN A 118 15.64 -6.60 -5.25
C ASN A 118 15.24 -7.85 -4.44
N GLU A 119 14.51 -7.74 -3.32
CA GLU A 119 13.98 -8.92 -2.60
C GLU A 119 12.54 -8.72 -2.09
N HIS A 120 12.25 -7.74 -1.24
CA HIS A 120 10.94 -7.56 -0.61
C HIS A 120 10.64 -6.11 -0.20
N HIS A 121 9.44 -5.62 -0.53
CA HIS A 121 8.86 -4.44 0.14
C HIS A 121 7.46 -4.71 0.73
N ILE A 122 7.08 -3.97 1.77
CA ILE A 122 5.78 -4.14 2.43
C ILE A 122 5.19 -2.79 2.86
N VAL A 123 3.92 -2.54 2.52
CA VAL A 123 3.14 -1.42 3.06
C VAL A 123 2.15 -1.96 4.08
N TYR A 124 2.14 -1.38 5.28
CA TYR A 124 1.07 -1.53 6.26
C TYR A 124 0.41 -0.19 6.47
N ASP A 125 -0.90 -0.11 6.22
CA ASP A 125 -1.73 1.03 6.54
C ASP A 125 -2.81 0.63 7.56
N TYR A 126 -3.20 1.58 8.41
CA TYR A 126 -4.26 1.42 9.39
C TYR A 126 -4.92 2.76 9.66
N SER A 127 -6.22 2.89 9.37
CA SER A 127 -6.96 4.13 9.63
C SER A 127 -8.32 3.94 10.30
N ASN A 128 -8.78 5.04 10.89
CA ASN A 128 -10.14 5.20 11.41
C ASN A 128 -10.98 6.20 10.59
N ASP A 129 -10.42 6.81 9.56
CA ASP A 129 -11.03 7.84 8.70
C ASP A 129 -10.60 7.57 7.23
N ASN A 130 -10.95 8.46 6.31
CA ASN A 130 -10.86 8.20 4.87
C ASN A 130 -9.42 8.34 4.35
N HIS A 131 -8.93 7.38 3.56
CA HIS A 131 -7.55 7.40 3.08
C HIS A 131 -7.35 6.76 1.70
N SER A 132 -6.10 6.72 1.23
CA SER A 132 -5.75 5.98 0.00
C SER A 132 -4.30 5.50 0.05
N VAL A 133 -4.08 4.24 -0.31
CA VAL A 133 -2.75 3.66 -0.50
C VAL A 133 -2.43 3.61 -1.99
N TYR A 134 -1.25 4.09 -2.36
CA TYR A 134 -0.67 3.94 -3.70
C TYR A 134 0.66 3.23 -3.55
N ASP A 135 0.72 1.95 -3.90
CA ASP A 135 1.96 1.18 -3.93
C ASP A 135 2.42 0.94 -5.38
N TYR A 136 3.74 0.90 -5.57
CA TYR A 136 4.37 0.58 -6.84
C TYR A 136 5.56 -0.32 -6.58
N GLY A 137 5.47 -1.55 -7.07
CA GLY A 137 6.52 -2.56 -6.96
C GLY A 137 7.13 -2.98 -8.28
N THR A 138 8.43 -3.22 -8.27
CA THR A 138 9.05 -4.11 -9.25
C THR A 138 9.01 -5.56 -8.78
N ASP A 139 9.49 -5.87 -7.57
CA ASP A 139 9.73 -7.25 -7.11
C ASP A 139 8.67 -7.72 -6.08
N ASN A 140 8.98 -8.70 -5.20
CA ASN A 140 7.97 -9.23 -4.26
C ASN A 140 7.41 -8.13 -3.34
N HIS A 141 6.09 -8.05 -3.21
CA HIS A 141 5.47 -7.09 -2.30
C HIS A 141 4.20 -7.52 -1.62
N SER A 142 3.82 -6.78 -0.59
CA SER A 142 2.50 -6.93 0.01
C SER A 142 1.99 -5.60 0.52
N VAL A 143 0.75 -5.28 0.17
CA VAL A 143 -0.01 -4.20 0.79
C VAL A 143 -0.96 -4.84 1.81
N TYR A 144 -0.95 -4.31 3.03
CA TYR A 144 -1.91 -4.63 4.08
C TYR A 144 -2.62 -3.34 4.47
N ASP A 145 -3.87 -3.19 4.04
CA ASP A 145 -4.73 -2.06 4.43
C ASP A 145 -5.80 -2.54 5.43
N TYR A 146 -6.23 -1.63 6.29
CA TYR A 146 -7.32 -1.81 7.23
C TYR A 146 -7.94 -0.45 7.56
N SER A 147 -9.24 -0.29 7.27
CA SER A 147 -9.94 0.94 7.67
C SER A 147 -11.38 0.75 8.14
N ASN A 148 -11.78 1.68 9.00
CA ASN A 148 -13.14 1.82 9.51
C ASN A 148 -14.02 2.78 8.67
N ASP A 149 -13.46 3.52 7.72
CA ASP A 149 -14.14 4.49 6.86
C ASP A 149 -13.70 4.31 5.39
N ASN A 150 -14.12 5.17 4.46
CA ASN A 150 -13.93 4.94 3.02
C ASN A 150 -12.46 5.03 2.57
N HIS A 151 -12.00 4.08 1.76
CA HIS A 151 -10.60 4.02 1.31
C HIS A 151 -10.46 3.44 -0.09
N SER A 152 -9.23 3.44 -0.61
CA SER A 152 -8.90 2.81 -1.89
C SER A 152 -7.44 2.39 -1.91
N VAL A 153 -7.19 1.12 -2.23
CA VAL A 153 -5.86 0.59 -2.47
C VAL A 153 -5.58 0.59 -3.98
N TYR A 154 -4.45 1.15 -4.38
CA TYR A 154 -3.93 1.09 -5.74
C TYR A 154 -2.57 0.40 -5.71
N ASP A 155 -2.53 -0.87 -6.13
CA ASP A 155 -1.31 -1.66 -6.21
C ASP A 155 -0.88 -1.88 -7.68
N TYR A 156 0.43 -1.88 -7.93
CA TYR A 156 1.01 -2.05 -9.26
C TYR A 156 2.31 -2.84 -9.21
N GLY A 157 2.28 -4.07 -9.73
CA GLY A 157 3.45 -4.96 -9.87
C GLY A 157 3.91 -5.15 -11.32
N ASN A 158 5.23 -5.16 -11.57
CA ASN A 158 5.77 -5.17 -12.94
C ASN A 158 7.13 -5.91 -13.14
N ASP A 159 7.51 -6.82 -12.26
CA ASP A 159 8.64 -7.74 -12.48
C ASP A 159 8.43 -9.11 -11.80
N HIS A 160 9.36 -10.03 -12.06
CA HIS A 160 9.19 -11.49 -12.13
C HIS A 160 8.80 -12.31 -10.88
N GLU A 161 8.22 -11.70 -9.85
CA GLU A 161 8.05 -12.32 -8.53
C GLU A 161 6.59 -12.28 -7.99
N HIS A 162 6.40 -12.46 -6.68
CA HIS A 162 5.09 -12.65 -6.06
C HIS A 162 4.62 -11.44 -5.25
N HIS A 163 3.36 -11.03 -5.45
CA HIS A 163 2.74 -9.98 -4.63
C HIS A 163 1.36 -10.35 -4.10
N SER A 164 0.91 -9.62 -3.08
CA SER A 164 -0.40 -9.84 -2.46
C SER A 164 -0.97 -8.57 -1.85
N VAL A 165 -2.19 -8.23 -2.23
CA VAL A 165 -2.98 -7.20 -1.54
C VAL A 165 -3.86 -7.89 -0.50
N TYR A 166 -3.87 -7.35 0.71
CA TYR A 166 -4.82 -7.69 1.77
C TYR A 166 -5.52 -6.41 2.18
N ASP A 167 -6.79 -6.26 1.82
CA ASP A 167 -7.64 -5.14 2.22
C ASP A 167 -8.72 -5.61 3.20
N HIS A 168 -9.19 -4.70 4.05
CA HIS A 168 -10.29 -4.95 4.98
C HIS A 168 -11.00 -3.65 5.34
N GLY A 169 -12.16 -3.43 4.73
CA GLY A 169 -13.01 -2.27 5.00
C GLY A 169 -14.28 -2.56 5.82
N ASN A 170 -14.62 -1.64 6.73
CA ASN A 170 -15.94 -1.61 7.36
C ASN A 170 -16.94 -0.68 6.65
N ASP A 171 -16.48 0.36 5.95
CA ASP A 171 -17.27 1.27 5.09
C ASP A 171 -16.78 1.13 3.62
N SER A 172 -17.13 2.05 2.73
CA SER A 172 -17.06 1.83 1.30
C SER A 172 -15.63 1.90 0.73
N HIS A 173 -15.17 0.87 0.03
CA HIS A 173 -13.77 0.79 -0.44
C HIS A 173 -13.62 0.22 -1.85
N SER A 174 -12.39 0.25 -2.38
CA SER A 174 -12.08 -0.33 -3.68
C SER A 174 -10.61 -0.71 -3.78
N VAL A 175 -10.35 -1.96 -4.14
CA VAL A 175 -9.02 -2.46 -4.47
C VAL A 175 -8.82 -2.38 -5.98
N TYR A 176 -7.73 -1.75 -6.39
CA TYR A 176 -7.26 -1.71 -7.78
C TYR A 176 -5.88 -2.34 -7.85
N ASN A 177 -5.81 -3.60 -8.28
CA ASN A 177 -4.54 -4.29 -8.51
C ASN A 177 -4.25 -4.38 -10.02
N TYR A 178 -3.03 -4.03 -10.41
CA TYR A 178 -2.54 -4.29 -11.76
C TYR A 178 -1.20 -5.03 -11.70
N SER A 179 -1.12 -6.12 -12.45
CA SER A 179 0.02 -7.01 -12.38
C SER A 179 0.42 -7.59 -13.72
N ASN A 180 1.72 -7.66 -13.97
CA ASN A 180 2.26 -8.50 -15.03
C ASN A 180 2.65 -9.91 -14.56
N ASP A 181 2.60 -10.19 -13.24
CA ASP A 181 3.26 -11.32 -12.60
C ASP A 181 2.31 -12.08 -11.63
N ASN A 182 2.84 -13.06 -10.87
CA ASN A 182 1.98 -14.01 -10.14
C ASN A 182 1.56 -13.48 -8.77
N HIS A 183 0.27 -13.23 -8.55
CA HIS A 183 -0.20 -12.51 -7.35
C HIS A 183 -1.49 -13.06 -6.73
N SER A 184 -1.99 -12.42 -5.67
CA SER A 184 -3.32 -12.68 -5.14
C SER A 184 -3.90 -11.44 -4.46
N VAL A 185 -5.18 -11.17 -4.67
CA VAL A 185 -5.94 -10.15 -3.94
C VAL A 185 -6.80 -10.85 -2.89
N TYR A 186 -6.80 -10.33 -1.67
CA TYR A 186 -7.67 -10.73 -0.58
C TYR A 186 -8.42 -9.48 -0.11
N ASP A 187 -9.71 -9.39 -0.39
CA ASP A 187 -10.57 -8.29 0.06
C ASP A 187 -11.58 -8.81 1.10
N HIS A 188 -12.02 -7.92 1.99
CA HIS A 188 -13.02 -8.23 3.01
C HIS A 188 -13.84 -6.98 3.38
N GLY A 189 -15.06 -6.89 2.87
CA GLY A 189 -15.98 -5.80 3.16
C GLY A 189 -17.13 -6.11 4.14
N THR A 190 -17.62 -5.05 4.79
CA THR A 190 -18.93 -5.06 5.49
C THR A 190 -19.92 -4.00 5.01
N ASP A 191 -19.49 -3.11 4.13
CA ASP A 191 -20.32 -2.23 3.31
C ASP A 191 -19.65 -2.03 1.93
N ASN A 192 -20.32 -1.28 1.04
CA ASN A 192 -20.08 -1.24 -0.41
C ASN A 192 -18.61 -1.33 -0.87
N HIS A 193 -18.21 -2.40 -1.56
CA HIS A 193 -16.82 -2.56 -2.03
C HIS A 193 -16.69 -3.05 -3.47
N SER A 194 -15.48 -2.96 -4.03
CA SER A 194 -15.20 -3.41 -5.39
C SER A 194 -13.75 -3.79 -5.59
N VAL A 195 -13.51 -5.02 -6.03
CA VAL A 195 -12.19 -5.48 -6.46
C VAL A 195 -12.07 -5.32 -7.98
N TYR A 196 -11.00 -4.68 -8.42
CA TYR A 196 -10.59 -4.59 -9.81
C TYR A 196 -9.19 -5.19 -9.94
N ASP A 197 -9.13 -6.43 -10.43
CA ASP A 197 -7.88 -7.14 -10.66
C ASP A 197 -7.56 -7.27 -12.15
N HIS A 198 -6.27 -7.25 -12.49
CA HIS A 198 -5.80 -7.44 -13.86
C HIS A 198 -4.40 -8.06 -13.86
N GLY A 199 -4.34 -9.38 -14.07
CA GLY A 199 -3.09 -10.13 -14.22
C GLY A 199 -2.69 -10.49 -15.64
N THR A 200 -1.39 -10.44 -15.95
CA THR A 200 -0.86 -11.13 -17.15
C THR A 200 -0.38 -12.56 -16.91
N ASP A 201 0.07 -12.86 -15.70
CA ASP A 201 0.49 -14.19 -15.22
C ASP A 201 -0.58 -14.78 -14.25
N ASN A 202 -0.24 -15.79 -13.43
CA ASN A 202 -1.24 -16.55 -12.67
C ASN A 202 -1.64 -15.86 -11.37
N HIS A 203 -2.94 -15.71 -11.11
CA HIS A 203 -3.45 -14.97 -9.96
C HIS A 203 -4.71 -15.57 -9.33
N ASN A 204 -5.09 -15.06 -8.17
CA ASN A 204 -6.36 -15.41 -7.53
C ASN A 204 -6.95 -14.17 -6.86
N VAL A 205 -8.24 -13.94 -7.07
CA VAL A 205 -9.03 -13.00 -6.27
C VAL A 205 -9.80 -13.79 -5.22
N TYR A 206 -9.71 -13.36 -3.97
CA TYR A 206 -10.52 -13.83 -2.85
C TYR A 206 -11.28 -12.62 -2.30
N ASP A 207 -12.57 -12.54 -2.61
CA ASP A 207 -13.45 -11.50 -2.08
C ASP A 207 -14.41 -12.11 -1.05
N TYR A 208 -14.56 -11.44 0.09
CA TYR A 208 -15.49 -11.81 1.14
C TYR A 208 -16.33 -10.59 1.55
N SER A 209 -17.60 -10.63 1.16
CA SER A 209 -18.59 -9.67 1.56
C SER A 209 -19.47 -10.21 2.70
N ASN A 210 -19.71 -9.36 3.69
CA ASN A 210 -20.87 -9.48 4.58
C ASN A 210 -21.72 -8.19 4.55
N ASP A 211 -21.85 -7.61 3.36
CA ASP A 211 -22.45 -6.30 3.10
C ASP A 211 -23.94 -6.20 3.42
N HIS A 212 -24.42 -4.96 3.42
CA HIS A 212 -25.84 -4.65 3.38
C HIS A 212 -26.31 -4.05 2.04
N GLU A 213 -25.39 -3.64 1.17
CA GLU A 213 -25.70 -2.91 -0.07
C GLU A 213 -25.10 -3.59 -1.33
N HIS A 214 -23.90 -3.21 -1.79
CA HIS A 214 -23.35 -3.65 -3.08
C HIS A 214 -21.85 -4.02 -3.06
N HIS A 215 -21.52 -5.25 -3.47
CA HIS A 215 -20.15 -5.62 -3.79
C HIS A 215 -20.00 -6.09 -5.25
N SER A 216 -18.78 -6.01 -5.79
CA SER A 216 -18.50 -6.52 -7.15
C SER A 216 -17.02 -6.80 -7.41
N VAL A 217 -16.75 -7.97 -7.97
CA VAL A 217 -15.42 -8.37 -8.47
C VAL A 217 -15.35 -8.19 -9.98
N TYR A 218 -14.30 -7.53 -10.45
CA TYR A 218 -13.91 -7.42 -11.85
C TYR A 218 -12.50 -8.00 -12.02
N ASP A 219 -12.40 -9.21 -12.55
CA ASP A 219 -11.12 -9.88 -12.84
C ASP A 219 -10.86 -9.93 -14.36
N HIS A 220 -9.60 -9.79 -14.76
CA HIS A 220 -9.15 -9.88 -16.14
C HIS A 220 -7.75 -10.49 -16.24
N GLY A 221 -7.70 -11.79 -16.59
CA GLY A 221 -6.44 -12.52 -16.75
C GLY A 221 -6.02 -12.86 -18.17
N ASN A 222 -4.70 -12.86 -18.43
CA ASN A 222 -4.14 -13.46 -19.64
C ASN A 222 -3.67 -14.92 -19.48
N ASP A 223 -3.21 -15.31 -18.29
CA ASP A 223 -2.85 -16.69 -17.91
C ASP A 223 -3.85 -17.22 -16.85
N ASN A 224 -3.55 -18.36 -16.21
CA ASN A 224 -4.51 -19.06 -15.37
C ASN A 224 -4.84 -18.33 -14.06
N HIS A 225 -6.11 -18.22 -13.72
CA HIS A 225 -6.54 -17.56 -12.48
C HIS A 225 -7.77 -18.18 -11.85
N SER A 226 -8.18 -17.65 -10.69
CA SER A 226 -9.40 -18.06 -10.02
C SER A 226 -10.01 -16.95 -9.19
N VAL A 227 -11.29 -16.67 -9.41
CA VAL A 227 -12.09 -15.79 -8.55
C VAL A 227 -12.83 -16.64 -7.54
N TYR A 228 -12.69 -16.31 -6.26
CA TYR A 228 -13.46 -16.86 -5.16
C TYR A 228 -14.21 -15.72 -4.48
N ASP A 229 -15.49 -15.60 -4.81
CA ASP A 229 -16.39 -14.60 -4.25
C ASP A 229 -17.34 -15.27 -3.25
N TYR A 230 -17.47 -14.68 -2.07
CA TYR A 230 -18.47 -15.05 -1.08
C TYR A 230 -19.24 -13.82 -0.62
N GLY A 231 -20.52 -13.74 -1.01
CA GLY A 231 -21.45 -12.71 -0.58
C GLY A 231 -22.50 -13.20 0.43
N ASN A 232 -22.89 -12.32 1.34
CA ASN A 232 -24.04 -12.48 2.25
C ASN A 232 -24.90 -11.19 2.26
N ASP A 233 -24.99 -10.60 1.07
CA ASP A 233 -25.44 -9.26 0.75
C ASP A 233 -26.97 -9.23 0.68
N ARG A 234 -27.59 -8.05 0.75
CA ARG A 234 -29.06 -7.92 0.73
C ARG A 234 -29.64 -7.34 -0.55
N GLU A 235 -28.85 -6.67 -1.37
CA GLU A 235 -29.36 -6.01 -2.57
C GLU A 235 -28.80 -6.61 -3.85
N HIS A 236 -27.52 -6.36 -4.17
CA HIS A 236 -26.93 -6.69 -5.46
C HIS A 236 -25.44 -7.02 -5.37
N HIS A 237 -25.08 -8.09 -6.07
CA HIS A 237 -23.73 -8.62 -6.22
C HIS A 237 -23.46 -8.89 -7.72
N SER A 238 -22.25 -8.63 -8.21
CA SER A 238 -21.80 -9.15 -9.51
C SER A 238 -20.32 -9.56 -9.56
N VAL A 239 -20.05 -10.77 -10.05
CA VAL A 239 -18.71 -11.17 -10.57
C VAL A 239 -18.64 -10.93 -12.08
N HIS A 240 -17.57 -10.31 -12.53
CA HIS A 240 -17.20 -10.17 -13.93
C HIS A 240 -15.78 -10.73 -14.15
N ASP A 241 -15.68 -11.92 -14.75
CA ASP A 241 -14.42 -12.58 -15.11
C ASP A 241 -14.23 -12.54 -16.65
N TYR A 242 -13.04 -12.16 -17.09
CA TYR A 242 -12.58 -12.31 -18.47
C TYR A 242 -11.20 -12.97 -18.52
N SER A 243 -11.07 -14.03 -19.32
CA SER A 243 -9.80 -14.75 -19.46
C SER A 243 -9.42 -15.13 -20.88
N ASN A 244 -8.12 -15.09 -21.16
CA ASN A 244 -7.53 -15.67 -22.36
C ASN A 244 -7.08 -17.13 -22.21
N ASP A 245 -6.89 -17.67 -20.99
CA ASP A 245 -6.46 -19.06 -20.73
C ASP A 245 -7.40 -19.77 -19.71
N ASN A 246 -6.91 -20.63 -18.81
CA ASN A 246 -7.76 -21.45 -17.92
C ASN A 246 -8.13 -20.73 -16.62
N HIS A 247 -9.41 -20.72 -16.25
CA HIS A 247 -9.90 -19.96 -15.10
C HIS A 247 -11.08 -20.66 -14.43
N SER A 248 -11.35 -20.29 -13.18
CA SER A 248 -12.53 -20.73 -12.47
C SER A 248 -13.09 -19.66 -11.57
N VAL A 249 -14.38 -19.37 -11.75
CA VAL A 249 -15.18 -18.57 -10.82
C VAL A 249 -15.87 -19.50 -9.84
N TYR A 250 -15.69 -19.25 -8.56
CA TYR A 250 -16.52 -19.75 -7.48
C TYR A 250 -17.28 -18.58 -6.88
N ASP A 251 -18.59 -18.51 -7.11
CA ASP A 251 -19.51 -17.56 -6.51
C ASP A 251 -20.43 -18.30 -5.52
N HIS A 252 -20.55 -17.75 -4.32
CA HIS A 252 -21.55 -18.15 -3.34
C HIS A 252 -22.24 -16.90 -2.76
N SER A 253 -23.53 -16.73 -3.03
CA SER A 253 -24.35 -15.64 -2.47
C SER A 253 -25.59 -16.16 -1.71
N THR A 254 -26.19 -15.30 -0.89
CA THR A 254 -27.48 -15.59 -0.24
C THR A 254 -28.69 -14.93 -0.89
N ASP A 255 -28.49 -13.90 -1.72
CA ASP A 255 -29.56 -13.10 -2.36
C ASP A 255 -29.23 -12.83 -3.86
N ASN A 256 -29.50 -11.63 -4.41
CA ASN A 256 -29.38 -11.39 -5.87
C ASN A 256 -27.91 -11.21 -6.31
N HIS A 257 -27.41 -12.19 -7.05
CA HIS A 257 -26.07 -12.23 -7.64
C HIS A 257 -26.15 -12.31 -9.18
N SER A 258 -25.05 -11.99 -9.84
CA SER A 258 -24.87 -12.31 -11.26
C SER A 258 -23.41 -12.54 -11.61
N VAL A 259 -23.09 -13.76 -12.06
CA VAL A 259 -21.79 -14.08 -12.65
C VAL A 259 -21.81 -13.85 -14.16
N TYR A 260 -20.85 -13.07 -14.66
CA TYR A 260 -20.50 -12.97 -16.07
C TYR A 260 -19.09 -13.50 -16.28
N ASP A 261 -18.99 -14.65 -16.93
CA ASP A 261 -17.74 -15.31 -17.29
C ASP A 261 -17.52 -15.26 -18.81
N HIS A 262 -16.31 -14.89 -19.23
CA HIS A 262 -15.86 -14.97 -20.63
C HIS A 262 -14.44 -15.57 -20.77
N GLY A 263 -14.39 -16.88 -20.97
CA GLY A 263 -13.18 -17.60 -21.39
C GLY A 263 -12.96 -17.76 -22.89
N ASN A 264 -11.69 -17.67 -23.33
CA ASN A 264 -11.26 -18.20 -24.64
C ASN A 264 -10.90 -19.70 -24.62
N ASP A 265 -10.30 -20.20 -23.53
CA ASP A 265 -9.94 -21.62 -23.34
C ASP A 265 -10.82 -22.30 -22.25
N ASN A 266 -10.27 -23.04 -21.27
CA ASN A 266 -11.09 -23.83 -20.33
C ASN A 266 -11.57 -22.98 -19.14
N HIS A 267 -12.88 -22.87 -18.98
CA HIS A 267 -13.52 -22.18 -17.86
C HIS A 267 -14.37 -23.13 -17.02
N SER A 268 -14.49 -22.85 -15.73
CA SER A 268 -15.50 -23.47 -14.89
C SER A 268 -16.10 -22.48 -13.90
N VAL A 269 -17.39 -22.19 -14.07
CA VAL A 269 -18.20 -21.44 -13.10
C VAL A 269 -18.89 -22.40 -12.15
N TYR A 270 -18.71 -22.19 -10.86
CA TYR A 270 -19.58 -22.70 -9.81
C TYR A 270 -20.30 -21.52 -9.19
N ASP A 271 -21.62 -21.48 -9.35
CA ASP A 271 -22.50 -20.42 -8.86
C ASP A 271 -23.54 -21.08 -7.92
N TYR A 272 -23.64 -20.56 -6.70
CA TYR A 272 -24.58 -21.01 -5.68
C TYR A 272 -25.28 -19.85 -4.98
N GLY A 273 -26.57 -19.66 -5.30
CA GLY A 273 -27.49 -18.78 -4.58
C GLY A 273 -28.65 -19.52 -3.89
N ASN A 274 -29.26 -18.87 -2.90
CA ASN A 274 -30.62 -19.22 -2.45
C ASN A 274 -31.65 -18.30 -3.13
N GLU A 275 -32.69 -18.88 -3.74
CA GLU A 275 -33.90 -18.17 -4.25
C GLU A 275 -34.97 -17.95 -3.15
#